data_AF-A0ABD7C1W4-F1
#
_entry.id   AF-A0ABD7C1W4-F1
#
_cell.length_a   1.000
_cell.length_b   1.000
_cell.length_c   1.000
_cell.angle_alpha   90.00
_cell.angle_beta   90.00
_cell.angle_gamma   90.00
#
_symmetry.space_group_name_H-M   'P 1'
#
loop_
_entity.id
_entity.type
_entity.pdbx_description
1 polymer ?
#
loop_
_entity_poly.entity_id
_entity_poly.type
_entity_poly.pdbx_seq_one_letter_code
_entity_poly.pdbx_strand_id
1 'polypeptide(L)'
;MPLPVYRSTLLALSLLASPAFAQAPPPGLPAPIAEKAGPDTAARSALHAQVLLDRANFSPGQIDGEVGSNQRRAVSGFQAAHGLTVTGELDDATWQALQADTVTPLASYTLTSEDVAGPFQAVPKGPAAQAKLKSLGFNNVEESLGERFHASPELLKLLNPGLDLSKAGNRIQVPNVAPSPLPKAAKVVVDKSDSSLQLLDAQGKVIAQVPVSSGSQHDPLPIGEWKILGVYRDPPFHYNPKLFWDARKGEKKATLPPGPNNPVGRVWIDLSKPHYGLHGTPEPGHVGKTESHGCVRMTNWDALRVADAVDTSVPVVMQE
;
A
#
# COMPACT_ATOMS: atom_id res chain seq x y z
N MET A 1 -49.97 37.41 -68.06
CA MET A 1 -50.16 38.86 -68.30
C MET A 1 -50.65 39.50 -67.01
N PRO A 2 -49.90 40.43 -66.40
CA PRO A 2 -50.27 41.03 -65.12
C PRO A 2 -50.93 42.40 -65.33
N LEU A 3 -52.07 42.65 -64.69
CA LEU A 3 -52.62 43.98 -64.42
C LEU A 3 -53.40 43.94 -63.09
N PRO A 4 -53.62 45.10 -62.44
CA PRO A 4 -53.36 45.32 -61.02
C PRO A 4 -54.64 45.38 -60.18
N VAL A 5 -54.56 45.22 -58.86
CA VAL A 5 -55.67 45.66 -57.99
C VAL A 5 -55.18 46.35 -56.72
N TYR A 6 -55.86 47.48 -56.54
CA TYR A 6 -55.87 48.53 -55.55
C TYR A 6 -55.82 48.17 -54.06
N ARG A 7 -55.30 49.19 -53.34
CA ARG A 7 -55.33 49.45 -51.90
C ARG A 7 -56.72 49.28 -51.28
N SER A 8 -56.75 48.78 -50.05
CA SER A 8 -57.73 49.18 -49.05
C SER A 8 -57.08 49.17 -47.67
N THR A 9 -56.97 50.36 -47.11
CA THR A 9 -56.43 50.67 -45.80
C THR A 9 -57.49 50.31 -44.75
N LEU A 10 -57.19 49.37 -43.86
CA LEU A 10 -57.96 49.15 -42.63
C LEU A 10 -57.04 49.42 -41.45
N LEU A 11 -57.29 50.55 -40.80
CA LEU A 11 -56.62 50.98 -39.57
C LEU A 11 -57.18 50.14 -38.41
N ALA A 12 -56.51 49.04 -38.08
CA ALA A 12 -56.85 48.23 -36.91
C ALA A 12 -56.07 48.75 -35.69
N LEU A 13 -56.81 49.15 -34.66
CA LEU A 13 -56.34 49.62 -33.37
C LEU A 13 -55.64 48.45 -32.63
N SER A 14 -54.32 48.40 -32.66
CA SER A 14 -53.54 47.39 -31.94
C SER A 14 -53.32 47.81 -30.48
N LEU A 15 -54.04 47.16 -29.57
CA LEU A 15 -53.70 47.10 -28.14
C LEU A 15 -52.32 46.45 -27.99
N LEU A 16 -51.33 47.21 -27.51
CA LEU A 16 -50.02 46.67 -27.13
C LEU A 16 -50.19 45.82 -25.87
N ALA A 17 -50.33 44.50 -26.05
CA ALA A 17 -50.07 43.54 -25.00
C ALA A 17 -48.54 43.45 -24.81
N SER A 18 -48.04 43.98 -23.70
CA SER A 18 -46.64 43.79 -23.29
C SER A 18 -46.35 42.28 -23.18
N PRO A 19 -45.21 41.78 -23.71
CA PRO A 19 -44.86 40.38 -23.55
C PRO A 19 -44.62 40.11 -22.06
N ALA A 20 -45.37 39.18 -21.49
CA ALA A 20 -45.04 38.60 -20.20
C ALA A 20 -43.69 37.88 -20.36
N PHE A 21 -42.63 38.45 -19.78
CA PHE A 21 -41.37 37.75 -19.63
C PHE A 21 -41.62 36.52 -18.77
N ALA A 22 -41.62 35.34 -19.38
CA ALA A 22 -41.58 34.08 -18.65
C ALA A 22 -40.26 34.07 -17.86
N GLN A 23 -40.36 34.19 -16.54
CA GLN A 23 -39.24 33.99 -15.64
C GLN A 23 -38.73 32.56 -15.84
N ALA A 24 -37.45 32.42 -16.19
CA ALA A 24 -36.79 31.13 -16.18
C ALA A 24 -36.90 30.54 -14.76
N PRO A 25 -37.20 29.23 -14.62
CA PRO A 25 -37.23 28.59 -13.32
C PRO A 25 -35.87 28.77 -12.64
N PRO A 26 -35.85 28.98 -11.30
CA PRO A 26 -34.60 29.15 -10.58
C PRO A 26 -33.70 27.93 -10.81
N PRO A 27 -32.37 28.13 -10.92
CA PRO A 27 -31.44 27.02 -11.06
C PRO A 27 -31.66 26.04 -9.91
N GLY A 28 -31.92 24.78 -10.25
CA GLY A 28 -32.09 23.72 -9.27
C GLY A 28 -30.88 23.68 -8.35
N LEU A 29 -31.13 23.50 -7.05
CA LEU A 29 -30.06 23.29 -6.08
C LEU A 29 -29.13 22.19 -6.61
N PRO A 30 -27.79 22.38 -6.55
CA PRO A 30 -26.87 21.31 -6.89
C PRO A 30 -27.25 20.07 -6.07
N ALA A 31 -27.29 18.91 -6.73
CA ALA A 31 -27.51 17.64 -6.06
C ALA A 31 -26.58 17.57 -4.84
N PRO A 32 -27.05 17.11 -3.66
CA PRO A 32 -26.18 16.97 -2.51
C PRO A 32 -24.96 16.17 -2.96
N ILE A 33 -23.77 16.75 -2.76
CA ILE A 33 -22.50 16.06 -2.96
C ILE A 33 -22.64 14.81 -2.09
N ALA A 34 -22.69 13.63 -2.72
CA ALA A 34 -22.79 12.37 -1.99
C ALA A 34 -21.68 12.38 -0.94
N GLU A 35 -22.08 12.36 0.33
CA GLU A 35 -21.16 12.22 1.45
C GLU A 35 -20.32 10.99 1.12
N LYS A 36 -18.98 11.14 1.05
CA LYS A 36 -18.09 10.04 0.66
C LYS A 36 -18.39 8.89 1.61
N ALA A 37 -19.03 7.84 1.10
CA ALA A 37 -19.32 6.66 1.89
C ALA A 37 -17.99 6.17 2.49
N GLY A 38 -18.00 5.81 3.77
CA GLY A 38 -16.84 5.19 4.42
C GLY A 38 -16.40 3.93 3.67
N PRO A 39 -15.26 3.33 4.06
CA PRO A 39 -14.76 2.15 3.39
C PRO A 39 -15.75 1.00 3.53
N ASP A 40 -15.84 0.12 2.54
CA ASP A 40 -16.72 -1.05 2.62
C ASP A 40 -16.20 -2.04 3.67
N THR A 41 -16.91 -2.12 4.79
CA THR A 41 -16.59 -3.00 5.93
C THR A 41 -17.47 -4.25 5.96
N ALA A 42 -18.28 -4.49 4.92
CA ALA A 42 -19.19 -5.62 4.87
C ALA A 42 -18.47 -6.98 4.87
N ALA A 43 -19.23 -8.04 5.19
CA ALA A 43 -18.76 -9.40 4.96
C ALA A 43 -18.38 -9.57 3.47
N ARG A 44 -17.24 -10.20 3.21
CA ARG A 44 -16.69 -10.40 1.86
C ARG A 44 -16.31 -9.12 1.09
N SER A 45 -16.11 -7.97 1.76
CA SER A 45 -15.55 -6.77 1.11
C SER A 45 -14.05 -6.92 0.79
N ALA A 46 -13.49 -5.98 0.02
CA ALA A 46 -12.06 -5.94 -0.26
C ALA A 46 -11.22 -5.76 1.03
N LEU A 47 -11.63 -4.86 1.92
CA LEU A 47 -10.99 -4.69 3.23
C LEU A 47 -11.02 -5.98 4.05
N HIS A 48 -12.15 -6.68 4.05
CA HIS A 48 -12.29 -7.97 4.71
C HIS A 48 -11.27 -8.97 4.16
N ALA A 49 -11.20 -9.12 2.83
CA ALA A 49 -10.25 -10.03 2.18
C ALA A 49 -8.80 -9.68 2.52
N GLN A 50 -8.42 -8.40 2.41
CA GLN A 50 -7.05 -7.94 2.66
C GLN A 50 -6.59 -8.33 4.08
N VAL A 51 -7.45 -8.17 5.09
CA VAL A 51 -7.12 -8.59 6.47
C VAL A 51 -6.95 -10.11 6.58
N LEU A 52 -7.86 -10.91 6.01
CA LEU A 52 -7.76 -12.37 6.10
C LEU A 52 -6.51 -12.89 5.37
N LEU A 53 -6.20 -12.32 4.21
CA LEU A 53 -5.01 -12.65 3.42
C LEU A 53 -3.72 -12.32 4.20
N ASP A 54 -3.66 -11.15 4.84
CA ASP A 54 -2.52 -10.76 5.69
C ASP A 54 -2.29 -11.76 6.83
N ARG A 55 -3.35 -12.16 7.53
CA ARG A 55 -3.31 -13.13 8.64
C ARG A 55 -2.99 -14.55 8.17
N ALA A 56 -3.35 -14.89 6.94
CA ALA A 56 -3.02 -16.15 6.29
C ALA A 56 -1.57 -16.18 5.75
N ASN A 57 -0.78 -15.13 5.97
CA ASN A 57 0.58 -14.94 5.45
C ASN A 57 0.69 -14.75 3.94
N PHE A 58 -0.41 -14.38 3.27
CA PHE A 58 -0.43 -13.95 1.88
C PHE A 58 -0.68 -12.45 1.85
N SER A 59 0.35 -11.67 2.16
CA SER A 59 0.22 -10.23 2.39
C SER A 59 -0.34 -9.50 1.15
N PRO A 60 -1.35 -8.64 1.31
CA PRO A 60 -1.76 -7.71 0.25
C PRO A 60 -0.85 -6.46 0.19
N GLY A 61 0.19 -6.38 1.03
CA GLY A 61 0.97 -5.18 1.26
C GLY A 61 0.22 -4.22 2.18
N GLN A 62 0.14 -2.94 1.80
CA GLN A 62 -0.65 -1.96 2.55
C GLN A 62 -2.15 -2.20 2.36
N ILE A 63 -2.86 -2.38 3.47
CA ILE A 63 -4.32 -2.49 3.52
C ILE A 63 -4.91 -1.09 3.30
N ASP A 64 -5.65 -0.93 2.22
CA ASP A 64 -6.30 0.33 1.81
C ASP A 64 -7.81 0.18 1.63
N GLY A 65 -8.33 -1.05 1.67
CA GLY A 65 -9.74 -1.36 1.47
C GLY A 65 -10.19 -1.38 0.01
N GLU A 66 -9.26 -1.26 -0.94
CA GLU A 66 -9.54 -1.18 -2.38
C GLU A 66 -9.04 -2.42 -3.14
N VAL A 67 -9.73 -2.78 -4.23
CA VAL A 67 -9.31 -3.94 -5.05
C VAL A 67 -8.12 -3.57 -5.95
N GLY A 68 -6.91 -3.90 -5.48
CA GLY A 68 -5.65 -3.61 -6.18
C GLY A 68 -4.96 -4.82 -6.81
N SER A 69 -3.87 -4.55 -7.54
CA SER A 69 -2.99 -5.59 -8.10
C SER A 69 -2.35 -6.47 -7.02
N ASN A 70 -1.93 -5.89 -5.89
CA ASN A 70 -1.35 -6.66 -4.79
C ASN A 70 -2.38 -7.59 -4.13
N GLN A 71 -3.64 -7.16 -4.00
CA GLN A 71 -4.71 -8.05 -3.53
C GLN A 71 -4.88 -9.24 -4.47
N ARG A 72 -4.96 -9.02 -5.79
CA ARG A 72 -5.07 -10.12 -6.77
C ARG A 72 -3.88 -11.08 -6.74
N ARG A 73 -2.65 -10.56 -6.55
CA ARG A 73 -1.44 -11.38 -6.37
C ARG A 73 -1.51 -12.22 -5.10
N ALA A 74 -1.91 -11.62 -3.98
CA ALA A 74 -2.11 -12.31 -2.71
C ALA A 74 -3.15 -13.44 -2.83
N VAL A 75 -4.27 -13.16 -3.48
CA VAL A 75 -5.31 -14.16 -3.78
C VAL A 75 -4.75 -15.29 -4.64
N SER A 76 -4.02 -14.98 -5.72
CA SER A 76 -3.43 -15.98 -6.61
C SER A 76 -2.46 -16.89 -5.86
N GLY A 77 -1.59 -16.32 -5.03
CA GLY A 77 -0.66 -17.06 -4.18
C GLY A 77 -1.37 -17.94 -3.16
N PHE A 78 -2.40 -17.40 -2.51
CA PHE A 78 -3.22 -18.15 -1.55
C PHE A 78 -3.93 -19.33 -2.23
N GLN A 79 -4.56 -19.11 -3.38
CA GLN A 79 -5.21 -20.16 -4.16
C GLN A 79 -4.22 -21.28 -4.51
N ALA A 80 -3.05 -20.93 -5.04
CA ALA A 80 -2.02 -21.90 -5.40
C ALA A 80 -1.55 -22.72 -4.18
N ALA A 81 -1.27 -22.06 -3.06
CA ALA A 81 -0.79 -22.72 -1.84
C ALA A 81 -1.84 -23.63 -1.16
N HIS A 82 -3.12 -23.38 -1.44
CA HIS A 82 -4.26 -24.14 -0.93
C HIS A 82 -4.84 -25.13 -1.95
N GLY A 83 -4.20 -25.32 -3.11
CA GLY A 83 -4.64 -26.27 -4.13
C GLY A 83 -5.96 -25.90 -4.81
N LEU A 84 -6.31 -24.61 -4.80
CA LEU A 84 -7.47 -24.07 -5.50
C LEU A 84 -7.11 -23.72 -6.94
N THR A 85 -8.12 -23.57 -7.79
CA THR A 85 -7.93 -22.97 -9.12
C THR A 85 -7.43 -21.55 -8.95
N VAL A 86 -6.31 -21.21 -9.59
CA VAL A 86 -5.73 -19.88 -9.55
C VAL A 86 -6.49 -18.96 -10.50
N THR A 87 -7.44 -18.21 -9.95
CA THR A 87 -8.25 -17.22 -10.69
C THR A 87 -7.77 -15.79 -10.44
N GLY A 88 -7.07 -15.56 -9.31
CA GLY A 88 -6.71 -14.22 -8.83
C GLY A 88 -7.90 -13.40 -8.31
N GLU A 89 -9.09 -13.98 -8.32
CA GLU A 89 -10.34 -13.38 -7.90
C GLU A 89 -10.87 -14.04 -6.61
N LEU A 90 -11.61 -13.26 -5.82
CA LEU A 90 -12.24 -13.74 -4.58
C LEU A 90 -13.54 -14.51 -4.88
N ASP A 91 -13.40 -15.66 -5.55
CA ASP A 91 -14.52 -16.56 -5.81
C ASP A 91 -15.00 -17.30 -4.54
N ASP A 92 -16.12 -18.03 -4.65
CA ASP A 92 -16.73 -18.71 -3.50
C ASP A 92 -15.79 -19.75 -2.86
N ALA A 93 -14.98 -20.45 -3.66
CA ALA A 93 -14.02 -21.42 -3.14
C ALA A 93 -12.92 -20.73 -2.33
N THR A 94 -12.42 -19.60 -2.82
CA THR A 94 -11.43 -18.77 -2.14
C THR A 94 -11.98 -18.20 -0.84
N TRP A 95 -13.21 -17.66 -0.85
CA TRP A 95 -13.88 -17.21 0.37
C TRP A 95 -14.13 -18.34 1.36
N GLN A 96 -14.49 -19.53 0.89
CA GLN A 96 -14.66 -20.69 1.77
C GLN A 96 -13.34 -21.07 2.45
N ALA A 97 -12.22 -21.03 1.73
CA ALA A 97 -10.91 -21.31 2.28
C ALA A 97 -10.42 -20.23 3.28
N LEU A 98 -10.64 -18.94 2.98
CA LEU A 98 -10.28 -17.84 3.88
C LEU A 98 -11.09 -17.82 5.18
N GLN A 99 -12.35 -18.29 5.15
CA GLN A 99 -13.24 -18.34 6.32
C GLN A 99 -12.85 -19.37 7.39
N ALA A 100 -11.73 -20.10 7.22
CA ALA A 100 -11.12 -20.85 8.32
C ALA A 100 -10.74 -19.91 9.49
N ASP A 101 -10.50 -18.64 9.20
CA ASP A 101 -10.36 -17.57 10.18
C ASP A 101 -11.72 -16.95 10.50
N THR A 102 -12.19 -17.16 11.74
CA THR A 102 -13.49 -16.68 12.23
C THR A 102 -13.40 -15.40 13.06
N VAL A 103 -12.20 -14.86 13.23
CA VAL A 103 -11.99 -13.64 14.04
C VAL A 103 -12.32 -12.42 13.19
N THR A 104 -13.03 -11.46 13.80
CA THR A 104 -13.49 -10.24 13.13
C THR A 104 -12.33 -9.48 12.45
N PRO A 105 -12.46 -9.10 11.16
CA PRO A 105 -11.42 -8.39 10.40
C PRO A 105 -11.07 -7.01 10.94
N LEU A 106 -11.99 -6.36 11.66
CA LEU A 106 -11.75 -5.09 12.31
C LEU A 106 -11.72 -5.28 13.83
N ALA A 107 -10.74 -4.65 14.46
CA ALA A 107 -10.59 -4.62 15.90
C ALA A 107 -10.82 -3.21 16.42
N SER A 108 -11.30 -3.13 17.65
CA SER A 108 -11.42 -1.87 18.36
C SER A 108 -10.20 -1.67 19.25
N TYR A 109 -9.49 -0.57 19.05
CA TYR A 109 -8.24 -0.25 19.73
C TYR A 109 -8.35 1.08 20.48
N THR A 110 -7.92 1.14 21.73
CA THR A 110 -7.88 2.39 22.49
C THR A 110 -6.48 2.99 22.36
N LEU A 111 -6.40 4.21 21.80
CA LEU A 111 -5.13 4.93 21.69
C LEU A 111 -4.53 5.18 23.07
N THR A 112 -3.29 4.75 23.25
CA THR A 112 -2.53 4.97 24.49
C THR A 112 -1.85 6.34 24.48
N SER A 113 -1.34 6.76 25.64
CA SER A 113 -0.50 7.97 25.71
C SER A 113 0.79 7.80 24.92
N GLU A 114 1.34 6.59 24.88
CA GLU A 114 2.55 6.23 24.14
C GLU A 114 2.33 6.31 22.62
N ASP A 115 1.18 5.83 22.13
CA ASP A 115 0.84 5.90 20.70
C ASP A 115 0.83 7.34 20.17
N VAL A 116 0.38 8.30 20.99
CA VAL A 116 0.23 9.70 20.57
C VAL A 116 1.41 10.60 20.95
N ALA A 117 2.29 10.16 21.85
CA ALA A 117 3.44 10.94 22.31
C ALA A 117 4.59 10.97 21.29
N GLY A 118 4.74 9.94 20.46
CA GLY A 118 5.82 9.82 19.49
C GLY A 118 7.09 9.16 20.07
N PRO A 119 8.28 9.44 19.52
CA PRO A 119 8.66 10.68 18.85
C PRO A 119 8.20 10.76 17.39
N PHE A 120 7.44 11.81 17.06
CA PHE A 120 7.07 12.15 15.70
C PHE A 120 7.92 13.32 15.20
N GLN A 121 8.60 13.11 14.09
CA GLN A 121 9.42 14.14 13.47
C GLN A 121 9.35 14.02 11.97
N ALA A 122 9.06 15.13 11.29
CA ALA A 122 9.10 15.18 9.84
C ALA A 122 10.49 14.83 9.32
N VAL A 123 10.55 13.85 8.42
CA VAL A 123 11.80 13.42 7.80
C VAL A 123 12.16 14.40 6.68
N PRO A 124 13.29 15.12 6.78
CA PRO A 124 13.67 16.08 5.77
C PRO A 124 14.01 15.38 4.45
N LYS A 125 13.89 16.11 3.34
CA LYS A 125 14.31 15.60 2.03
C LYS A 125 15.84 15.63 1.92
N GLY A 126 16.39 14.57 1.35
CA GLY A 126 17.80 14.50 0.95
C GLY A 126 18.71 13.84 2.00
N PRO A 127 19.67 13.00 1.57
CA PRO A 127 20.52 12.20 2.47
C PRO A 127 21.28 13.03 3.51
N ALA A 128 21.79 14.21 3.11
CA ALA A 128 22.60 15.06 4.00
C ALA A 128 21.81 15.68 5.17
N ALA A 129 20.51 15.95 4.97
CA ALA A 129 19.65 16.46 6.04
C ALA A 129 19.19 15.31 6.95
N GLN A 130 18.82 14.18 6.37
CA GLN A 130 18.41 12.98 7.09
C GLN A 130 19.51 12.44 8.01
N ALA A 131 20.77 12.47 7.57
CA ALA A 131 21.93 12.04 8.36
C ALA A 131 22.19 12.86 9.64
N LYS A 132 21.53 14.01 9.81
CA LYS A 132 21.64 14.85 11.02
C LYS A 132 20.62 14.48 12.10
N LEU A 133 19.64 13.65 11.77
CA LEU A 133 18.62 13.22 12.73
C LEU A 133 19.19 12.14 13.66
N LYS A 134 18.53 11.96 14.81
CA LYS A 134 18.84 10.85 15.73
C LYS A 134 18.33 9.51 15.20
N SER A 135 17.18 9.53 14.54
CA SER A 135 16.49 8.39 13.93
C SER A 135 15.61 8.88 12.80
N LEU A 136 15.37 8.04 11.80
CA LEU A 136 14.33 8.24 10.79
C LEU A 136 13.02 7.61 11.29
N GLY A 137 12.46 8.19 12.36
CA GLY A 137 11.20 7.78 12.98
C GLY A 137 9.97 8.15 12.14
N PHE A 138 8.78 7.86 12.65
CA PHE A 138 7.52 8.22 11.98
C PHE A 138 7.32 9.74 11.93
N ASN A 139 6.66 10.23 10.87
CA ASN A 139 6.34 11.65 10.71
C ASN A 139 5.17 12.07 11.60
N ASN A 140 4.23 11.17 11.87
CA ASN A 140 3.00 11.43 12.64
C ASN A 140 2.39 10.13 13.20
N VAL A 141 1.32 10.29 13.98
CA VAL A 141 0.60 9.18 14.62
C VAL A 141 -0.02 8.26 13.59
N GLU A 142 -0.63 8.80 12.53
CA GLU A 142 -1.33 7.98 11.53
C GLU A 142 -0.38 7.05 10.77
N GLU A 143 0.84 7.49 10.49
CA GLU A 143 1.87 6.65 9.89
C GLU A 143 2.32 5.53 10.84
N SER A 144 2.53 5.84 12.11
CA SER A 144 2.89 4.84 13.12
C SER A 144 1.78 3.79 13.33
N LEU A 145 0.52 4.24 13.35
CA LEU A 145 -0.63 3.35 13.40
C LEU A 145 -0.76 2.53 12.10
N GLY A 146 -0.48 3.16 10.95
CA GLY A 146 -0.46 2.50 9.65
C GLY A 146 0.56 1.36 9.61
N GLU A 147 1.78 1.59 10.08
CA GLU A 147 2.79 0.53 10.24
C GLU A 147 2.29 -0.59 11.16
N ARG A 148 1.72 -0.24 12.32
CA ARG A 148 1.30 -1.23 13.32
C ARG A 148 0.14 -2.11 12.86
N PHE A 149 -0.80 -1.54 12.12
CA PHE A 149 -2.01 -2.23 11.66
C PHE A 149 -1.99 -2.54 10.16
N HIS A 150 -0.80 -2.46 9.53
CA HIS A 150 -0.55 -2.70 8.11
C HIS A 150 -1.47 -1.90 7.17
N ALA A 151 -1.91 -0.72 7.59
CA ALA A 151 -2.96 0.06 6.97
C ALA A 151 -2.43 1.34 6.33
N SER A 152 -3.12 1.87 5.33
CA SER A 152 -2.89 3.25 4.88
C SER A 152 -3.38 4.25 5.94
N PRO A 153 -2.65 5.36 6.16
CA PRO A 153 -3.15 6.48 6.97
C PRO A 153 -4.53 6.97 6.54
N GLU A 154 -4.81 6.93 5.23
CA GLU A 154 -6.09 7.30 4.64
C GLU A 154 -7.21 6.33 5.06
N LEU A 155 -6.97 5.01 5.01
CA LEU A 155 -7.93 4.01 5.48
C LEU A 155 -8.23 4.19 6.97
N LEU A 156 -7.19 4.43 7.80
CA LEU A 156 -7.38 4.66 9.23
C LEU A 156 -8.28 5.88 9.49
N LYS A 157 -8.16 6.95 8.71
CA LYS A 157 -9.04 8.13 8.81
C LYS A 157 -10.47 7.79 8.37
N LEU A 158 -10.61 7.05 7.28
CA LEU A 158 -11.91 6.63 6.74
C LEU A 158 -12.67 5.67 7.66
N LEU A 159 -11.97 4.78 8.38
CA LEU A 159 -12.55 3.90 9.39
C LEU A 159 -12.99 4.64 10.66
N ASN A 160 -12.48 5.85 10.89
CA ASN A 160 -12.64 6.60 12.13
C ASN A 160 -13.13 8.04 11.88
N PRO A 161 -14.29 8.21 11.21
CA PRO A 161 -14.76 9.53 10.81
C PRO A 161 -14.98 10.43 12.04
N GLY A 162 -14.39 11.62 12.02
CA GLY A 162 -14.52 12.62 13.07
C GLY A 162 -13.70 12.35 14.34
N LEU A 163 -12.93 11.26 14.42
CA LEU A 163 -12.03 11.00 15.54
C LEU A 163 -10.65 11.62 15.30
N ASP A 164 -10.10 12.24 16.33
CA ASP A 164 -8.72 12.70 16.35
C ASP A 164 -7.79 11.53 16.72
N LEU A 165 -7.00 11.05 15.76
CA LEU A 165 -6.06 9.96 15.97
C LEU A 165 -4.85 10.36 16.83
N SER A 166 -4.66 11.65 17.12
CA SER A 166 -3.60 12.14 18.00
C SER A 166 -4.01 12.28 19.47
N LYS A 167 -5.24 11.89 19.82
CA LYS A 167 -5.77 12.00 21.18
C LYS A 167 -5.84 10.64 21.89
N ALA A 168 -5.01 10.48 22.92
CA ALA A 168 -5.05 9.31 23.80
C ALA A 168 -6.45 9.12 24.42
N GLY A 169 -6.83 7.87 24.65
CA GLY A 169 -8.13 7.45 25.16
C GLY A 169 -9.22 7.33 24.09
N ASN A 170 -9.03 7.89 22.88
CA ASN A 170 -9.95 7.66 21.79
C ASN A 170 -9.94 6.17 21.40
N ARG A 171 -11.13 5.62 21.20
CA ARG A 171 -11.33 4.24 20.76
C ARG A 171 -11.58 4.23 19.26
N ILE A 172 -10.68 3.62 18.51
CA ILE A 172 -10.66 3.60 17.04
C ILE A 172 -10.91 2.19 16.50
N GLN A 173 -11.37 2.09 15.26
CA GLN A 173 -11.44 0.88 14.46
C GLN A 173 -10.16 0.75 13.62
N VAL A 174 -9.56 -0.43 13.61
CA VAL A 174 -8.33 -0.73 12.87
C VAL A 174 -8.39 -2.12 12.25
N PRO A 175 -7.66 -2.38 11.15
CA PRO A 175 -7.45 -3.73 10.66
C PRO A 175 -6.89 -4.65 11.74
N ASN A 176 -7.52 -5.81 11.91
CA ASN A 176 -7.13 -6.82 12.90
C ASN A 176 -6.08 -7.77 12.31
N VAL A 177 -4.86 -7.29 12.13
CA VAL A 177 -3.80 -7.97 11.36
C VAL A 177 -2.99 -9.02 12.12
N ALA A 178 -3.48 -9.50 13.27
CA ALA A 178 -2.74 -10.35 14.21
C ALA A 178 -1.84 -11.40 13.51
N PRO A 179 -0.52 -11.13 13.37
CA PRO A 179 0.32 -11.94 12.50
C PRO A 179 0.60 -13.29 13.12
N SER A 180 0.41 -14.36 12.34
CA SER A 180 0.78 -15.71 12.75
C SER A 180 2.29 -15.90 12.60
N PRO A 181 3.01 -16.38 13.64
CA PRO A 181 4.43 -16.66 13.51
C PRO A 181 4.71 -17.60 12.33
N LEU A 182 5.65 -17.23 11.48
CA LEU A 182 6.08 -18.06 10.36
C LEU A 182 7.09 -19.11 10.84
N PRO A 183 7.00 -20.38 10.37
CA PRO A 183 8.09 -21.32 10.54
C PRO A 183 9.30 -20.86 9.74
N LYS A 184 10.48 -21.43 10.04
CA LYS A 184 11.67 -21.19 9.23
C LYS A 184 11.45 -21.68 7.80
N ALA A 185 11.74 -20.82 6.83
CA ALA A 185 11.67 -21.15 5.42
C ALA A 185 12.87 -22.03 5.03
N ALA A 186 12.66 -22.96 4.12
CA ALA A 186 13.73 -23.73 3.49
C ALA A 186 14.27 -23.04 2.23
N LYS A 187 13.51 -22.12 1.64
CA LYS A 187 13.91 -21.36 0.45
C LYS A 187 13.11 -20.05 0.33
N VAL A 188 13.76 -19.00 -0.16
CA VAL A 188 13.12 -17.77 -0.61
C VAL A 188 13.08 -17.77 -2.15
N VAL A 189 11.93 -17.45 -2.74
CA VAL A 189 11.80 -17.23 -4.19
C VAL A 189 11.30 -15.81 -4.40
N VAL A 190 12.02 -15.02 -5.20
CA VAL A 190 11.58 -13.71 -5.67
C VAL A 190 11.25 -13.85 -7.14
N ASP A 191 9.99 -13.61 -7.47
CA ASP A 191 9.49 -13.71 -8.82
C ASP A 191 9.24 -12.31 -9.40
N LYS A 192 9.93 -12.01 -10.50
CA LYS A 192 9.85 -10.71 -11.15
C LYS A 192 8.51 -10.51 -11.86
N SER A 193 7.97 -11.52 -12.55
CA SER A 193 6.72 -11.39 -13.29
C SER A 193 5.52 -11.25 -12.36
N ASP A 194 5.53 -11.97 -11.25
CA ASP A 194 4.49 -11.88 -10.24
C ASP A 194 4.66 -10.70 -9.29
N SER A 195 5.83 -10.03 -9.29
CA SER A 195 6.20 -8.99 -8.33
C SER A 195 5.97 -9.44 -6.88
N SER A 196 6.44 -10.65 -6.56
CA SER A 196 6.25 -11.27 -5.26
C SER A 196 7.52 -11.90 -4.71
N LEU A 197 7.56 -12.04 -3.38
CA LEU A 197 8.49 -12.91 -2.67
C LEU A 197 7.70 -14.00 -1.96
N GLN A 198 8.07 -15.25 -2.19
CA GLN A 198 7.52 -16.43 -1.56
C GLN A 198 8.52 -17.06 -0.61
N LEU A 199 8.02 -17.52 0.53
CA LEU A 199 8.76 -18.39 1.45
C LEU A 199 8.23 -19.81 1.27
N LEU A 200 9.14 -20.76 1.05
CA LEU A 200 8.81 -22.16 0.83
C LEU A 200 9.34 -23.01 1.97
N ASP A 201 8.58 -24.04 2.36
CA ASP A 201 9.06 -25.08 3.27
C ASP A 201 9.95 -26.11 2.56
N ALA A 202 10.42 -27.11 3.31
CA ALA A 202 11.32 -28.16 2.81
C ALA A 202 10.66 -29.06 1.75
N GLN A 203 9.34 -29.08 1.67
CA GLN A 203 8.57 -29.82 0.67
C GLN A 203 8.28 -28.96 -0.57
N GLY A 204 8.70 -27.70 -0.59
CA GLY A 204 8.45 -26.76 -1.67
C GLY A 204 7.07 -26.12 -1.63
N LYS A 205 6.31 -26.27 -0.53
CA LYS A 205 5.03 -25.59 -0.36
C LYS A 205 5.25 -24.14 0.05
N VAL A 206 4.50 -23.22 -0.57
CA VAL A 206 4.49 -21.81 -0.18
C VAL A 206 3.81 -21.67 1.19
N ILE A 207 4.55 -21.15 2.16
CA ILE A 207 4.10 -20.88 3.54
C ILE A 207 3.80 -19.40 3.78
N ALA A 208 4.32 -18.52 2.93
CA ALA A 208 4.01 -17.10 2.92
C ALA A 208 4.30 -16.50 1.56
N GLN A 209 3.58 -15.42 1.21
CA GLN A 209 3.85 -14.59 0.06
C GLN A 209 3.68 -13.12 0.42
N VAL A 210 4.58 -12.26 -0.05
CA VAL A 210 4.51 -10.81 0.12
C VAL A 210 4.72 -10.11 -1.22
N PRO A 211 4.07 -8.96 -1.49
CA PRO A 211 4.31 -8.20 -2.69
C PRO A 211 5.68 -7.51 -2.59
N VAL A 212 6.35 -7.36 -3.73
CA VAL A 212 7.63 -6.67 -3.80
C VAL A 212 7.68 -5.67 -4.94
N SER A 213 8.45 -4.61 -4.75
CA SER A 213 9.00 -3.82 -5.86
C SER A 213 10.39 -4.35 -6.20
N SER A 214 10.58 -4.72 -7.46
CA SER A 214 11.82 -5.26 -8.01
C SER A 214 12.54 -4.26 -8.91
N GLY A 215 13.73 -4.64 -9.38
CA GLY A 215 14.63 -3.78 -10.16
C GLY A 215 14.05 -3.25 -11.47
N SER A 216 14.38 -2.00 -11.78
CA SER A 216 14.02 -1.30 -13.02
C SER A 216 14.75 -1.82 -14.26
N GLN A 217 14.45 -1.29 -15.44
CA GLN A 217 15.25 -1.56 -16.64
C GLN A 217 16.73 -1.13 -16.49
N HIS A 218 17.00 -0.08 -15.71
CA HIS A 218 18.36 0.41 -15.50
C HIS A 218 19.13 -0.46 -14.51
N ASP A 219 18.44 -0.90 -13.46
CA ASP A 219 18.98 -1.73 -12.39
C ASP A 219 18.11 -2.98 -12.24
N PRO A 220 18.24 -3.98 -13.12
CA PRO A 220 17.34 -5.13 -13.16
C PRO A 220 17.51 -6.03 -11.93
N LEU A 221 16.44 -6.76 -11.59
CA LEU A 221 16.51 -7.84 -10.61
C LEU A 221 17.58 -8.86 -11.06
N PRO A 222 18.57 -9.19 -10.22
CA PRO A 222 19.65 -10.08 -10.61
C PRO A 222 19.16 -11.54 -10.56
N ILE A 223 18.59 -12.02 -11.67
CA ILE A 223 18.10 -13.40 -11.82
C ILE A 223 19.22 -14.40 -11.53
N GLY A 224 18.91 -15.45 -10.75
CA GLY A 224 19.86 -16.48 -10.33
C GLY A 224 19.69 -16.91 -8.88
N GLU A 225 20.68 -17.65 -8.38
CA GLU A 225 20.72 -18.13 -7.00
C GLU A 225 21.68 -17.31 -6.15
N TRP A 226 21.22 -16.92 -4.96
CA TRP A 226 21.95 -16.10 -4.02
C TRP A 226 21.89 -16.69 -2.61
N LYS A 227 22.86 -16.32 -1.79
CA LYS A 227 22.91 -16.67 -0.36
C LYS A 227 22.59 -15.46 0.48
N ILE A 228 21.91 -15.68 1.61
CA ILE A 228 21.80 -14.69 2.66
C ILE A 228 23.12 -14.64 3.42
N LEU A 229 23.73 -13.46 3.49
CA LEU A 229 24.97 -13.23 4.24
C LEU A 229 24.70 -12.76 5.67
N GLY A 230 23.56 -12.11 5.90
CA GLY A 230 23.15 -11.64 7.21
C GLY A 230 21.77 -11.01 7.21
N VAL A 231 21.15 -10.94 8.38
CA VAL A 231 19.87 -10.29 8.62
C VAL A 231 20.10 -9.19 9.66
N TYR A 232 19.81 -7.96 9.29
CA TYR A 232 20.07 -6.78 10.10
C TYR A 232 18.76 -6.05 10.38
N ARG A 233 18.42 -5.89 11.66
CA ARG A 233 17.25 -5.12 12.11
C ARG A 233 17.65 -3.69 12.41
N ASP A 234 16.79 -2.77 11.99
CA ASP A 234 16.96 -1.33 12.12
C ASP A 234 18.38 -0.88 11.72
N PRO A 235 18.85 -1.21 10.50
CA PRO A 235 20.20 -0.88 10.06
C PRO A 235 20.33 0.62 9.77
N PRO A 236 21.53 1.22 9.96
CA PRO A 236 21.84 2.48 9.31
C PRO A 236 21.89 2.29 7.79
N PHE A 237 21.65 3.36 7.02
CA PHE A 237 21.79 3.32 5.57
C PHE A 237 22.98 4.15 5.11
N HIS A 238 23.95 3.48 4.48
CA HIS A 238 25.16 4.10 3.94
C HIS A 238 24.92 4.57 2.51
N TYR A 239 24.30 5.74 2.37
CA TYR A 239 24.06 6.35 1.08
C TYR A 239 25.38 6.66 0.36
N ASN A 240 25.50 6.19 -0.87
CA ASN A 240 26.60 6.51 -1.77
C ASN A 240 26.04 6.98 -3.12
N PRO A 241 26.12 8.28 -3.45
CA PRO A 241 25.53 8.83 -4.68
C PRO A 241 26.10 8.20 -5.96
N LYS A 242 27.29 7.60 -5.90
CA LYS A 242 27.90 6.94 -7.06
C LYS A 242 27.18 5.64 -7.47
N LEU A 243 26.31 5.11 -6.62
CA LEU A 243 25.54 3.89 -6.87
C LEU A 243 24.15 4.18 -7.46
N PHE A 244 23.76 5.45 -7.58
CA PHE A 244 22.43 5.85 -8.04
C PHE A 244 22.57 6.74 -9.26
N TRP A 245 22.01 6.29 -10.39
CA TRP A 245 22.06 7.03 -11.66
C TRP A 245 21.25 8.33 -11.60
N ASP A 246 20.26 8.41 -10.71
CA ASP A 246 19.36 9.55 -10.50
C ASP A 246 19.80 10.46 -9.33
N ALA A 247 20.98 10.21 -8.73
CA ALA A 247 21.51 11.04 -7.65
C ALA A 247 21.62 12.51 -8.07
N ARG A 248 21.24 13.42 -7.17
CA ARG A 248 21.28 14.85 -7.49
C ARG A 248 22.73 15.34 -7.53
N LYS A 249 23.00 16.24 -8.47
CA LYS A 249 24.33 16.86 -8.60
C LYS A 249 24.75 17.52 -7.28
N GLY A 250 25.91 17.12 -6.76
CA GLY A 250 26.48 17.64 -5.52
C GLY A 250 26.14 16.84 -4.26
N GLU A 251 25.32 15.79 -4.36
CA GLU A 251 25.12 14.87 -3.25
C GLU A 251 26.43 14.16 -2.86
N LYS A 252 26.59 13.92 -1.56
CA LYS A 252 27.78 13.30 -0.95
C LYS A 252 27.36 12.05 -0.19
N LYS A 253 28.34 11.19 0.08
CA LYS A 253 28.13 10.03 0.97
C LYS A 253 27.56 10.51 2.31
N ALA A 254 26.59 9.77 2.83
CA ALA A 254 25.95 10.06 4.10
C ALA A 254 25.57 8.75 4.79
N THR A 255 25.64 8.73 6.12
CA THR A 255 25.12 7.63 6.92
C THR A 255 23.81 8.10 7.54
N LEU A 256 22.71 7.52 7.09
CA LEU A 256 21.38 7.81 7.60
C LEU A 256 21.11 6.93 8.82
N PRO A 257 20.53 7.49 9.89
CA PRO A 257 20.27 6.72 11.10
C PRO A 257 19.14 5.71 10.88
N PRO A 258 19.03 4.69 11.75
CA PRO A 258 17.94 3.73 11.72
C PRO A 258 16.54 4.34 11.88
N GLY A 259 15.52 3.57 11.46
CA GLY A 259 14.12 3.84 11.73
C GLY A 259 13.19 3.38 10.60
N PRO A 260 11.86 3.38 10.81
CA PRO A 260 10.89 2.96 9.81
C PRO A 260 10.93 3.80 8.53
N ASN A 261 11.36 5.08 8.63
CA ASN A 261 11.52 5.96 7.48
C ASN A 261 12.91 5.92 6.82
N ASN A 262 13.75 4.96 7.21
CA ASN A 262 15.02 4.74 6.55
C ASN A 262 14.79 4.21 5.12
N PRO A 263 15.60 4.57 4.11
CA PRO A 263 15.45 4.07 2.74
C PRO A 263 15.46 2.54 2.57
N VAL A 264 16.08 1.81 3.51
CA VAL A 264 16.00 0.34 3.58
C VAL A 264 15.04 -0.18 4.65
N GLY A 265 14.27 0.71 5.25
CA GLY A 265 13.26 0.41 6.25
C GLY A 265 13.82 -0.20 7.53
N ARG A 266 13.01 -1.06 8.14
CA ARG A 266 13.28 -1.73 9.44
C ARG A 266 14.21 -2.94 9.33
N VAL A 267 14.51 -3.42 8.13
CA VAL A 267 15.21 -4.68 7.89
C VAL A 267 16.05 -4.59 6.63
N TRP A 268 17.29 -5.08 6.71
CA TRP A 268 18.14 -5.41 5.57
C TRP A 268 18.55 -6.88 5.63
N ILE A 269 18.20 -7.64 4.60
CA ILE A 269 18.67 -9.02 4.38
C ILE A 269 19.72 -8.96 3.28
N ASP A 270 20.97 -9.16 3.67
CA ASP A 270 22.12 -9.01 2.80
C ASP A 270 22.29 -10.24 1.90
N LEU A 271 22.57 -10.02 0.61
CA LEU A 271 22.74 -11.09 -0.36
C LEU A 271 24.20 -11.22 -0.79
N SER A 272 24.58 -12.41 -1.26
CA SER A 272 25.90 -12.66 -1.85
C SER A 272 26.17 -11.89 -3.14
N LYS A 273 25.17 -11.18 -3.68
CA LYS A 273 25.32 -10.22 -4.77
C LYS A 273 25.72 -8.85 -4.18
N PRO A 274 26.89 -8.30 -4.53
CA PRO A 274 27.35 -7.03 -3.96
C PRO A 274 26.34 -5.89 -4.20
N HIS A 275 25.98 -5.17 -3.13
CA HIS A 275 25.04 -4.04 -3.10
C HIS A 275 23.55 -4.38 -3.24
N TYR A 276 23.18 -5.66 -3.24
CA TYR A 276 21.78 -6.08 -3.35
C TYR A 276 21.30 -6.69 -2.03
N GLY A 277 20.03 -6.45 -1.72
CA GLY A 277 19.40 -6.98 -0.53
C GLY A 277 17.88 -7.06 -0.68
N LEU A 278 17.27 -7.80 0.24
CA LEU A 278 15.81 -7.79 0.48
C LEU A 278 15.56 -6.88 1.68
N HIS A 279 14.69 -5.89 1.55
CA HIS A 279 14.58 -4.86 2.59
C HIS A 279 13.19 -4.22 2.70
N GLY A 280 12.97 -3.53 3.83
CA GLY A 280 11.75 -2.74 4.07
C GLY A 280 11.74 -1.43 3.29
N THR A 281 10.71 -0.60 3.47
CA THR A 281 10.58 0.67 2.77
C THR A 281 9.83 1.70 3.61
N PRO A 282 10.17 2.99 3.49
CA PRO A 282 9.38 4.06 4.08
C PRO A 282 8.08 4.34 3.30
N GLU A 283 7.91 3.76 2.12
CA GLU A 283 6.79 4.02 1.20
C GLU A 283 5.95 2.75 0.94
N PRO A 284 5.21 2.22 1.93
CA PRO A 284 4.48 0.96 1.78
C PRO A 284 3.46 0.98 0.64
N GLY A 285 2.82 2.13 0.38
CA GLY A 285 1.84 2.29 -0.70
C GLY A 285 2.40 2.14 -2.12
N HIS A 286 3.73 2.20 -2.30
CA HIS A 286 4.41 2.07 -3.59
C HIS A 286 4.90 0.65 -3.90
N VAL A 287 4.85 -0.26 -2.92
CA VAL A 287 5.32 -1.66 -3.07
C VAL A 287 4.47 -2.38 -4.12
N GLY A 288 5.13 -3.01 -5.10
CA GLY A 288 4.47 -3.73 -6.21
C GLY A 288 3.80 -2.83 -7.25
N LYS A 289 4.03 -1.51 -7.16
CA LYS A 289 3.52 -0.46 -8.08
C LYS A 289 4.63 0.38 -8.71
N THR A 290 5.85 0.30 -8.18
CA THR A 290 7.02 1.06 -8.63
C THR A 290 8.23 0.15 -8.81
N GLU A 291 9.21 0.63 -9.57
CA GLU A 291 10.49 -0.06 -9.76
C GLU A 291 11.56 0.41 -8.75
N SER A 292 12.58 -0.42 -8.53
CA SER A 292 13.70 -0.14 -7.64
C SER A 292 15.03 0.06 -8.37
N HIS A 293 16.06 0.44 -7.62
CA HIS A 293 17.46 0.44 -8.06
C HIS A 293 18.11 -0.95 -7.91
N GLY A 294 17.39 -2.01 -8.31
CA GLY A 294 17.85 -3.41 -8.29
C GLY A 294 17.50 -4.23 -7.03
N CYS A 295 17.36 -3.59 -5.87
CA CYS A 295 17.00 -4.28 -4.62
C CYS A 295 15.53 -4.71 -4.57
N VAL A 296 15.20 -5.65 -3.70
CA VAL A 296 13.82 -6.13 -3.49
C VAL A 296 13.21 -5.39 -2.30
N ARG A 297 12.20 -4.55 -2.55
CA ARG A 297 11.55 -3.73 -1.53
C ARG A 297 10.22 -4.33 -1.11
N MET A 298 10.01 -4.42 0.20
CA MET A 298 8.78 -4.85 0.85
C MET A 298 8.28 -3.75 1.79
N THR A 299 7.03 -3.84 2.23
CA THR A 299 6.60 -3.07 3.41
C THR A 299 7.48 -3.46 4.61
N ASN A 300 7.62 -2.58 5.60
CA ASN A 300 8.45 -2.88 6.77
C ASN A 300 7.95 -4.09 7.56
N TRP A 301 6.63 -4.24 7.73
CA TRP A 301 6.05 -5.37 8.44
C TRP A 301 6.26 -6.70 7.70
N ASP A 302 6.15 -6.70 6.37
CA ASP A 302 6.46 -7.89 5.56
C ASP A 302 7.95 -8.23 5.64
N ALA A 303 8.83 -7.23 5.57
CA ALA A 303 10.28 -7.42 5.70
C ALA A 303 10.66 -8.01 7.07
N LEU A 304 10.00 -7.58 8.15
CA LEU A 304 10.17 -8.13 9.49
C LEU A 304 9.72 -9.60 9.56
N ARG A 305 8.56 -9.93 8.99
CA ARG A 305 8.08 -11.32 8.91
C ARG A 305 9.04 -12.22 8.12
N VAL A 306 9.53 -11.74 6.98
CA VAL A 306 10.54 -12.46 6.19
C VAL A 306 11.83 -12.66 6.99
N ALA A 307 12.32 -11.62 7.67
CA ALA A 307 13.50 -11.70 8.53
C ALA A 307 13.34 -12.67 9.71
N ASP A 308 12.14 -12.84 10.25
CA ASP A 308 11.85 -13.85 11.29
C ASP A 308 11.97 -15.28 10.72
N ALA A 309 11.58 -15.48 9.46
CA ALA A 309 11.53 -16.79 8.81
C ALA A 309 12.84 -17.25 8.15
N VAL A 310 13.84 -16.38 7.97
CA VAL A 310 15.09 -16.72 7.27
C VAL A 310 16.33 -16.60 8.15
N ASP A 311 17.44 -17.16 7.67
CA ASP A 311 18.80 -17.00 8.19
C ASP A 311 19.81 -17.34 7.07
N THR A 312 21.10 -17.39 7.40
CA THR A 312 22.18 -17.62 6.42
C THR A 312 22.20 -19.01 5.79
N SER A 313 21.41 -19.96 6.31
CA SER A 313 21.24 -21.28 5.70
C SER A 313 20.23 -21.30 4.57
N VAL A 314 19.37 -20.28 4.48
CA VAL A 314 18.26 -20.23 3.52
C VAL A 314 18.75 -19.68 2.16
N PRO A 315 18.62 -20.44 1.06
CA PRO A 315 18.93 -19.95 -0.28
C PRO A 315 17.84 -19.00 -0.79
N VAL A 316 18.25 -18.06 -1.64
CA VAL A 316 17.36 -17.13 -2.34
C VAL A 316 17.45 -17.39 -3.84
N VAL A 317 16.32 -17.63 -4.48
CA VAL A 317 16.21 -17.77 -5.93
C VAL A 317 15.49 -16.54 -6.47
N MET A 318 16.06 -15.88 -7.47
CA MET A 318 15.42 -14.80 -8.21
C MET A 318 15.15 -15.29 -9.63
N GLN A 319 13.89 -15.22 -10.06
CA GLN A 319 13.42 -15.75 -11.34
C GLN A 319 12.53 -14.75 -12.10
N GLU A 320 12.26 -15.07 -13.36
CA GLU A 320 11.28 -14.36 -14.22
C GLU A 320 9.96 -15.10 -14.30
#